data_AF-A0A1T5DX95-F1
#
_entry.id   AF-A0A1T5DX95-F1
#
_cell.length_a   1.000
_cell.length_b   1.000
_cell.length_c   1.000
_cell.angle_alpha   90.00
_cell.angle_beta   90.00
_cell.angle_gamma   90.00
#
_symmetry.space_group_name_H-M   'P 1'
#
loop_
_entity.id
_entity.type
_entity.pdbx_description
1 polymer ?
#
loop_
_entity_poly.entity_id
_entity_poly.type
_entity_poly.pdbx_seq_one_letter_code
_entity_poly.pdbx_strand_id
1 'polypeptide(L)' 'MANTLDLMDLKQILTLHLDGLSNRKIGSMLSIHRNSINANVQLFKASKHSKEEFLKLQF' A
#
# COMPACT_ATOMS: atom_id res chain seq x y z
N MET A 1 -12.12 11.63 -12.96
CA MET A 1 -11.78 12.54 -11.84
C MET A 1 -10.60 11.91 -11.13
N ALA A 2 -9.45 12.59 -11.11
CA ALA A 2 -8.23 12.04 -10.54
C ALA A 2 -8.39 11.98 -9.01
N ASN A 3 -8.88 10.86 -8.48
CA ASN A 3 -8.69 10.51 -7.07
C ASN A 3 -7.20 10.21 -6.92
N THR A 4 -6.40 11.26 -6.81
CA THR A 4 -5.01 11.18 -6.38
C THR A 4 -5.07 10.66 -4.96
N LEU A 5 -4.66 9.40 -4.74
CA LEU A 5 -4.46 8.92 -3.38
C LEU A 5 -3.48 9.88 -2.71
N ASP A 6 -3.89 10.40 -1.56
CA ASP A 6 -3.02 11.25 -0.78
C ASP A 6 -1.85 10.43 -0.25
N LEU A 7 -0.74 11.11 0.07
CA LEU A 7 0.45 10.48 0.62
C LEU A 7 0.12 9.64 1.89
N MET A 8 -0.88 10.07 2.65
CA MET A 8 -1.37 9.36 3.84
C MET A 8 -2.03 8.03 3.46
N ASP A 9 -2.92 8.02 2.47
CA ASP A 9 -3.56 6.80 1.98
C ASP A 9 -2.53 5.81 1.42
N LEU A 10 -1.53 6.33 0.69
CA LEU A 10 -0.44 5.50 0.16
C LEU A 10 0.37 4.84 1.27
N LYS A 11 0.74 5.59 2.31
CA LYS A 11 1.40 5.04 3.50
C LYS A 11 0.53 3.99 4.18
N GLN A 12 -0.76 4.28 4.35
CA GLN A 12 -1.68 3.39 5.04
C GLN A 12 -1.91 2.08 4.26
N ILE A 13 -2.05 2.16 2.93
CA ILE A 13 -2.10 0.98 2.05
C ILE A 13 -0.84 0.15 2.18
N LEU A 14 0.33 0.80 2.17
CA LEU A 14 1.61 0.12 2.27
C LEU A 14 1.74 -0.58 3.62
N THR A 15 1.50 0.11 4.73
CA THR A 15 1.54 -0.48 6.09
C THR A 15 0.59 -1.67 6.21
N LEU A 16 -0.66 -1.53 5.78
CA LEU A 16 -1.63 -2.62 5.85
C LEU A 16 -1.25 -3.81 4.95
N HIS A 17 -0.62 -3.54 3.80
CA HIS A 17 -0.10 -4.58 2.92
C HIS A 17 1.12 -5.28 3.54
N LEU A 18 1.97 -4.55 4.26
CA LEU A 18 3.10 -5.09 5.04
C LEU A 18 2.64 -5.95 6.21
N ASP A 19 1.52 -5.60 6.86
CA ASP A 19 0.85 -6.41 7.88
C ASP A 19 0.24 -7.72 7.31
N GLY A 20 0.36 -7.96 6.01
CA GLY A 20 -0.13 -9.16 5.34
C GLY A 20 -1.63 -9.11 4.99
N LEU A 21 -2.28 -7.95 5.06
CA LEU A 21 -3.68 -7.82 4.69
C LEU A 21 -3.84 -7.84 3.16
N SER A 22 -4.87 -8.56 2.71
CA SER A 22 -5.19 -8.61 1.28
C SER A 22 -5.72 -7.26 0.78
N ASN A 23 -5.39 -6.89 -0.47
CA ASN A 23 -5.80 -5.63 -1.11
C ASN A 23 -7.32 -5.37 -1.05
N ARG A 24 -8.14 -6.43 -1.01
CA ARG A 24 -9.61 -6.33 -0.81
C ARG A 24 -9.99 -5.80 0.57
N LYS A 25 -9.31 -6.28 1.62
CA LYS A 25 -9.54 -5.86 3.00
C LYS A 25 -9.07 -4.43 3.22
N ILE A 26 -7.93 -4.08 2.64
CA ILE A 26 -7.39 -2.70 2.63
C ILE A 26 -8.37 -1.75 1.94
N GLY A 27 -8.89 -2.12 0.77
CA GLY A 27 -9.88 -1.29 0.06
C GLY A 27 -11.17 -1.09 0.82
N SER A 28 -11.65 -2.13 1.52
CA SER A 28 -12.82 -2.01 2.40
C SER A 28 -12.55 -1.14 3.63
N MET A 29 -11.32 -1.15 4.15
CA MET A 29 -10.94 -0.42 5.37
C MET A 29 -10.71 1.07 5.10
N LEU A 30 -10.09 1.40 3.97
CA LEU A 30 -9.80 2.78 3.57
C LEU A 30 -10.92 3.40 2.72
N SER A 31 -11.97 2.64 2.39
CA SER A 31 -12.99 3.02 1.39
C SER A 31 -12.36 3.46 0.04
N ILE A 32 -11.24 2.82 -0.33
CA ILE A 32 -10.52 3.07 -1.57
C ILE A 32 -10.81 1.94 -2.55
N HIS A 33 -11.02 2.29 -3.81
CA HIS A 33 -11.26 1.30 -4.85
C HIS A 33 -10.05 0.38 -5.03
N ARG A 34 -10.32 -0.93 -5.09
CA ARG A 34 -9.29 -1.98 -5.22
C ARG A 34 -8.33 -1.79 -6.40
N ASN A 35 -8.79 -1.18 -7.51
CA ASN A 35 -7.92 -0.96 -8.66
C ASN A 35 -6.83 0.07 -8.35
N SER A 36 -7.15 1.11 -7.58
CA SER A 36 -6.19 2.12 -7.18
C SER A 36 -5.16 1.55 -6.21
N ILE A 37 -5.59 0.66 -5.30
CA ILE A 37 -4.68 -0.10 -4.43
C ILE A 37 -3.78 -1.02 -5.26
N ASN A 38 -4.34 -1.78 -6.21
CA ASN A 38 -3.58 -2.68 -7.07
C ASN A 38 -2.54 -1.94 -7.92
N ALA A 39 -2.86 -0.76 -8.45
CA ALA A 39 -1.90 0.06 -9.17
C ALA A 39 -0.73 0.49 -8.27
N ASN A 40 -1.03 0.96 -7.06
CA ASN A 40 0.00 1.37 -6.09
C ASN A 40 0.86 0.22 -5.58
N VAL A 41 0.25 -0.93 -5.24
CA VAL A 41 0.99 -2.12 -4.82
C VAL A 41 1.86 -2.67 -5.95
N GLN A 42 1.41 -2.59 -7.21
CA GLN A 42 2.24 -2.96 -8.37
C GLN A 42 3.40 -1.99 -8.58
N LEU A 43 3.17 -0.67 -8.47
CA LEU A 43 4.22 0.34 -8.51
C LEU A 43 5.23 0.14 -7.39
N PHE A 44 4.77 -0.19 -6.18
CA PHE A 44 5.62 -0.51 -5.05
C PHE A 44 6.42 -1.80 -5.28
N LYS A 45 5.82 -2.84 -5.86
CA LYS A 45 6.53 -4.08 -6.21
C LYS A 45 7.56 -3.86 -7.33
N ALA A 46 7.28 -2.95 -8.26
CA ALA A 46 8.20 -2.55 -9.33
C ALA A 46 9.34 -1.65 -8.82
N SER A 47 9.03 -0.77 -7.85
CA SER A 47 10.00 0.01 -7.08
C SER A 47 10.65 -0.90 -6.05
N LYS A 48 11.55 -1.75 -6.54
CA LYS A 48 12.27 -2.86 -5.89
C LYS A 48 13.06 -2.52 -4.61
N HIS A 49 12.79 -1.41 -3.94
CA HIS A 49 13.37 -1.07 -2.65
C HIS A 49 12.55 -1.67 -1.52
N SER A 50 12.96 -2.90 -1.20
CA SER A 50 13.26 -3.28 0.17
C SER A 50 12.08 -3.40 1.15
N LYS A 51 11.23 -4.39 0.84
CA LYS A 51 10.40 -5.11 1.85
C LYS A 51 11.22 -5.54 3.07
N GLU A 52 12.53 -5.74 2.89
CA GLU A 52 13.44 -6.20 3.93
C GLU A 52 14.18 -5.06 4.67
N GLU A 53 14.30 -3.84 4.12
CA GLU A 53 14.86 -2.70 4.88
C GLU A 53 13.85 -2.11 5.86
N PHE A 54 12.60 -1.90 5.44
CA PHE A 54 11.64 -1.18 6.28
C PHE A 54 11.33 -1.93 7.58
N LEU A 55 11.41 -3.27 7.55
CA LEU A 55 11.25 -4.13 8.72
C LEU A 55 12.54 -4.27 9.55
N LYS A 56 13.72 -3.95 8.98
CA LYS A 56 15.00 -3.95 9.70
C LYS A 56 15.29 -2.68 10.49
N LEU A 57 14.51 -1.61 10.29
CA LEU A 57 14.66 -0.34 11.02
C LEU A 57 13.92 -0.28 12.38
N GLN A 58 13.40 -1.40 12.87
CA GLN A 58 12.72 -1.52 14.17
C GLN A 58 13.47 -2.51 15.10
N PHE A 59 14.78 -2.33 15.26
CA PHE A 59 15.55 -2.89 16.38
C PHE A 59 16.50 -1.84 16.96
#